data_AF-A0A151WQK7-F1
#
_entry.id   AF-A0A151WQK7-F1
#
_cell.length_a   1.000
_cell.length_b   1.000
_cell.length_c   1.000
_cell.angle_alpha   90.00
_cell.angle_beta   90.00
_cell.angle_gamma   90.00
#
_symmetry.space_group_name_H-M   'P 1'
#
loop_
_entity.id
_entity.type
_entity.pdbx_description
1 polymer ?
#
loop_
_entity_poly.entity_id
_entity_poly.type
_entity_poly.pdbx_seq_one_letter_code
_entity_poly.pdbx_strand_id
1 'polypeptide(L)'
;RTPDIIQRAQELIFEDPGQSIRKLSSVVGVSEKTMHRIVEEDLRYKSYTIKVRQMLSEAARTKRVERCNLLLCSLRNNAAGFRFFSNEKIFTVDAKINRRNDRWLAHDPEDVLIVARTSFLPNITLLNENLFNIRIRNG
;
A
#
# COMPACT_ATOMS: atom_id res chain seq x y z
N ARG A 1 9.20 28.93 -13.75
CA ARG A 1 8.01 28.07 -13.53
C ARG A 1 7.00 28.96 -12.85
N THR A 2 5.78 29.07 -13.37
CA THR A 2 4.75 29.93 -12.77
C THR A 2 4.13 29.25 -11.55
N PRO A 3 3.72 30.02 -10.53
CA PRO A 3 3.12 29.47 -9.32
C PRO A 3 1.86 28.65 -9.63
N ASP A 4 1.04 29.08 -10.59
CA ASP A 4 -0.19 28.38 -10.98
C ASP A 4 0.07 26.95 -11.49
N ILE A 5 1.16 26.74 -12.23
CA ILE A 5 1.54 25.41 -12.74
C ILE A 5 2.00 24.51 -11.59
N ILE A 6 2.74 25.08 -10.63
CA ILE A 6 3.23 24.34 -9.46
C ILE A 6 2.05 23.92 -8.59
N GLN A 7 1.12 24.83 -8.32
CA GLN A 7 -0.10 24.55 -7.56
C GLN A 7 -0.95 23.46 -8.24
N ARG A 8 -1.18 23.58 -9.56
CA ARG A 8 -1.93 22.57 -10.31
C ARG A 8 -1.26 21.19 -10.26
N ALA A 9 0.07 21.14 -10.35
CA ALA A 9 0.81 19.88 -10.22
C ALA A 9 0.65 19.29 -8.81
N GLN A 10 0.70 20.14 -7.78
CA GLN A 10 0.51 19.72 -6.38
C GLN A 10 -0.89 19.13 -6.15
N GLU A 11 -1.94 19.79 -6.64
CA GLU A 11 -3.32 19.30 -6.55
C GLU A 11 -3.48 17.93 -7.22
N LEU A 12 -2.93 17.73 -8.41
CA LEU A 12 -3.00 16.45 -9.12
C LEU A 12 -2.24 15.33 -8.38
N ILE A 13 -1.10 15.64 -7.77
CA ILE A 13 -0.33 14.68 -6.97
C ILE A 13 -1.08 14.35 -5.68
N PHE A 14 -1.76 15.32 -5.08
CA PHE A 14 -2.57 15.11 -3.89
C PHE A 14 -3.74 14.16 -4.15
N GLU A 15 -4.43 14.35 -5.29
CA GLU A 15 -5.54 13.47 -5.72
C GLU A 15 -5.08 12.03 -6.02
N ASP A 16 -3.95 11.86 -6.69
CA ASP A 16 -3.40 10.55 -7.03
C ASP A 16 -1.86 10.56 -7.01
N PRO A 17 -1.24 10.24 -5.87
CA PRO A 17 0.22 10.28 -5.72
C PRO A 17 0.91 9.12 -6.44
N GLY A 18 0.15 8.14 -6.94
CA GLY A 18 0.63 7.00 -7.70
C GLY A 18 0.89 7.30 -9.18
N GLN A 19 0.56 8.50 -9.67
CA GLN A 19 0.71 8.82 -11.08
C GLN A 19 2.15 8.95 -11.54
N SER A 20 2.40 8.55 -12.78
CA SER A 20 3.68 8.81 -13.42
C SER A 20 3.85 10.30 -13.73
N ILE A 21 5.08 10.79 -13.58
CA ILE A 21 5.47 12.16 -13.92
C ILE A 21 5.15 12.49 -15.38
N ARG A 22 5.26 11.50 -16.28
CA ARG A 22 4.85 11.60 -17.69
C ARG A 22 3.35 11.87 -17.86
N LYS A 23 2.50 11.20 -17.09
CA LYS A 23 1.05 11.45 -17.13
C LYS A 23 0.75 12.85 -16.60
N LEU A 24 1.36 13.23 -15.48
CA LEU A 24 1.25 14.57 -14.92
C LEU A 24 1.68 15.65 -15.92
N SER A 25 2.81 15.46 -16.60
CA SER A 25 3.31 16.42 -17.58
C SER A 25 2.35 16.58 -18.77
N SER A 26 1.75 15.49 -19.23
CA SER A 26 0.72 15.52 -20.29
C SER A 26 -0.55 16.25 -19.85
N VAL A 27 -1.00 16.07 -18.60
CA VAL A 27 -2.23 16.71 -18.08
C VAL A 27 -2.01 18.20 -17.83
N VAL A 28 -0.85 18.58 -17.28
CA VAL A 28 -0.50 19.97 -16.99
C VAL A 28 -0.06 20.73 -18.25
N GLY A 29 0.37 20.03 -19.31
CA GLY A 29 0.79 20.64 -20.57
C GLY A 29 2.23 21.16 -20.56
N VAL A 30 3.12 20.51 -19.83
CA VAL A 30 4.55 20.87 -19.74
C VAL A 30 5.44 19.72 -20.18
N SER A 31 6.71 20.01 -20.48
CA SER A 31 7.69 18.95 -20.76
C SER A 31 7.91 18.05 -19.53
N GLU A 32 8.20 16.76 -19.75
CA GLU A 32 8.52 15.82 -18.66
C GLU A 32 9.68 16.33 -17.79
N LYS A 33 10.69 16.96 -18.39
CA LYS A 33 11.83 17.55 -17.66
C LYS A 33 11.40 18.70 -16.76
N THR A 34 10.47 19.54 -17.20
CA THR A 34 9.92 20.62 -16.38
C THR A 34 9.11 20.04 -15.23
N MET A 35 8.29 19.02 -15.48
CA MET A 35 7.51 18.34 -14.44
C MET A 35 8.41 17.69 -13.39
N HIS A 36 9.50 17.03 -13.81
CA HIS A 36 10.51 16.50 -12.89
C HIS A 36 11.07 17.58 -11.95
N ARG A 37 11.46 18.74 -12.50
CA ARG A 37 11.94 19.87 -11.68
C ARG A 37 10.87 20.40 -10.72
N ILE A 38 9.62 20.46 -11.16
CA ILE A 38 8.50 20.87 -10.28
C ILE A 38 8.37 19.90 -9.10
N VAL A 39 8.32 18.60 -9.38
CA VAL A 39 8.18 17.56 -8.35
C VAL A 39 9.36 17.58 -7.37
N GLU A 40 10.59 17.59 -7.86
CA GLU A 40 11.79 17.39 -7.03
C GLU A 40 12.37 18.69 -6.42
N GLU A 41 12.31 19.81 -7.14
CA GLU A 41 12.92 21.07 -6.72
C GLU A 41 11.92 22.04 -6.09
N ASP A 42 10.73 22.21 -6.68
CA ASP A 42 9.73 23.16 -6.15
C ASP A 42 8.91 22.52 -5.04
N LEU A 43 8.35 21.34 -5.29
CA LEU A 43 7.49 20.61 -4.36
C LEU A 43 8.27 19.71 -3.40
N ARG A 44 9.55 19.40 -3.69
CA ARG A 44 10.39 18.54 -2.84
C ARG A 44 9.80 17.15 -2.57
N TYR A 45 9.01 16.62 -3.49
CA TYR A 45 8.51 15.25 -3.43
C TYR A 45 9.58 14.26 -3.91
N LYS A 46 9.57 13.07 -3.32
CA LYS A 46 10.40 11.93 -3.69
C LYS A 46 9.52 10.76 -4.12
N SER A 47 10.05 9.93 -5.01
CA SER A 47 9.38 8.74 -5.50
C SER A 47 9.75 7.52 -4.66
N TYR A 48 8.80 7.02 -3.87
CA TYR A 48 8.97 5.86 -3.01
C TYR A 48 8.30 4.61 -3.59
N THR A 49 8.75 3.43 -3.15
CA THR A 49 8.12 2.16 -3.52
C THR A 49 6.96 1.87 -2.56
N ILE A 50 5.82 1.42 -3.09
CA ILE A 50 4.68 1.03 -2.28
C ILE A 50 5.08 -0.08 -1.29
N LYS A 51 4.73 0.11 -0.02
CA LYS A 51 5.02 -0.85 1.04
C LYS A 51 3.97 -1.94 1.03
N VAL A 52 4.39 -3.18 0.82
CA VAL A 52 3.49 -4.32 0.80
C VAL A 52 3.71 -5.14 2.07
N ARG A 53 2.71 -5.20 2.95
CA ARG A 53 2.79 -5.89 4.26
C ARG A 53 1.59 -6.79 4.49
N GLN A 54 1.74 -7.84 5.28
CA GLN A 54 0.60 -8.59 5.79
C GLN A 54 -0.01 -7.81 6.95
N MET A 55 -1.26 -7.36 6.81
CA MET A 55 -1.97 -6.73 7.92
C MET A 55 -2.33 -7.82 8.93
N LEU A 56 -1.80 -7.72 10.14
CA LEU A 56 -2.08 -8.65 11.22
C LEU A 56 -2.92 -7.93 12.27
N SER A 57 -4.00 -8.57 12.71
CA SER A 57 -4.69 -8.14 13.92
C SER A 57 -3.78 -8.30 15.13
N GLU A 58 -4.03 -7.52 16.18
CA GLU A 58 -3.29 -7.63 17.44
C GLU A 58 -3.34 -9.06 18.00
N ALA A 59 -4.51 -9.69 17.98
CA ALA A 59 -4.68 -11.09 18.36
C ALA A 59 -3.82 -12.05 17.50
N ALA A 60 -3.72 -11.82 16.19
CA ALA A 60 -2.86 -12.63 15.32
C ALA A 60 -1.37 -12.42 15.64
N ARG A 61 -0.97 -11.21 16.04
CA ARG A 61 0.39 -10.90 16.48
C ARG A 61 0.73 -11.65 17.76
N THR A 62 -0.14 -11.60 18.77
CA THR A 62 0.05 -12.31 20.04
C THR A 62 0.16 -13.81 19.83
N LYS A 63 -0.77 -14.41 19.07
CA LYS A 63 -0.74 -15.83 18.73
C LYS A 63 0.51 -16.25 17.95
N ARG A 64 1.12 -15.35 17.17
CA ARG A 64 2.38 -15.64 16.48
C ARG A 64 3.54 -15.68 17.46
N VAL A 65 3.62 -14.70 18.38
CA VAL A 65 4.68 -14.66 19.40
C VAL A 65 4.62 -15.89 20.30
N GLU A 66 3.45 -16.25 20.81
CA GLU A 66 3.25 -17.43 21.65
C GLU A 66 3.71 -18.72 20.94
N ARG A 67 3.27 -18.92 19.69
CA ARG A 67 3.67 -20.09 18.89
C ARG A 67 5.16 -20.13 18.60
N CYS A 68 5.77 -18.98 18.31
CA CYS A 68 7.22 -18.89 18.12
C CYS A 68 7.98 -19.29 19.40
N ASN A 69 7.54 -18.82 20.57
CA ASN A 69 8.16 -19.18 21.84
C ASN A 69 8.05 -20.69 22.12
N LEU A 70 6.88 -21.29 21.86
CA LEU A 70 6.71 -22.75 21.99
C LEU A 70 7.60 -23.54 21.02
N LEU A 71 7.71 -23.09 19.77
CA LEU A 71 8.62 -23.65 18.77
C LEU A 71 10.07 -23.57 19.22
N LEU A 72 10.51 -22.41 19.72
CA LEU A 72 11.87 -22.21 20.23
C LEU A 72 12.18 -23.14 21.41
N CYS A 73 11.26 -23.29 22.37
CA CYS A 73 11.41 -24.23 23.47
C CYS A 73 11.50 -25.68 22.98
N SER A 74 10.65 -26.08 22.03
CA SER A 74 10.65 -27.43 21.45
C SER A 74 11.96 -27.74 20.72
N LEU A 75 12.52 -26.77 19.99
CA LEU A 75 13.80 -26.91 19.28
C LEU A 75 14.98 -27.03 20.26
N ARG A 76 15.00 -26.20 21.32
CA ARG A 76 16.08 -26.21 22.32
C ARG A 76 16.20 -27.54 23.06
N ASN A 77 15.08 -28.22 23.28
CA ASN A 77 15.04 -29.47 24.03
C ASN A 77 15.37 -30.72 23.18
N ASN A 78 15.82 -30.56 21.92
CA ASN A 78 16.02 -31.66 20.95
C ASN A 78 14.81 -32.61 20.82
N ALA A 79 13.62 -32.15 21.22
CA ALA A 79 12.36 -32.88 21.08
C ALA A 79 11.84 -32.85 19.62
N ALA A 80 12.54 -32.15 18.74
CA ALA A 80 12.23 -32.06 17.33
C ALA A 80 12.84 -33.27 16.59
N GLY A 81 12.06 -34.35 16.47
CA GLY A 81 12.27 -35.33 15.41
C GLY A 81 12.15 -34.69 14.01
N PHE A 82 12.22 -35.51 12.95
CA PHE A 82 12.05 -35.03 11.58
C PHE A 82 10.70 -34.33 11.39
N ARG A 83 10.72 -33.02 11.13
CA ARG A 83 9.54 -32.19 10.95
C ARG A 83 9.48 -31.70 9.52
N PHE A 84 8.47 -32.16 8.78
CA PHE A 84 8.18 -31.69 7.44
C PHE A 84 7.11 -30.61 7.51
N PHE A 85 7.37 -29.48 6.86
CA PHE A 85 6.38 -28.44 6.65
C PHE A 85 5.95 -28.51 5.18
N SER A 86 4.67 -28.78 4.95
CA SER A 86 4.04 -28.62 3.64
C SER A 86 3.19 -27.35 3.66
N ASN A 87 3.11 -26.68 2.52
CA ASN A 87 2.20 -25.57 2.32
C ASN A 87 1.55 -25.71 0.96
N GLU A 88 0.25 -25.51 0.90
CA GLU A 88 -0.49 -25.46 -0.35
C GLU A 88 -0.47 -24.02 -0.87
N LYS A 89 -0.08 -23.86 -2.14
CA LYS A 89 -0.01 -22.54 -2.75
C LYS A 89 -1.21 -22.35 -3.67
N ILE A 90 -2.13 -21.50 -3.25
CA ILE A 90 -3.23 -21.04 -4.12
C ILE A 90 -2.67 -19.94 -5.02
N PHE A 91 -2.83 -20.09 -6.33
CA PHE A 91 -2.50 -19.05 -7.29
C PHE A 91 -3.67 -18.06 -7.34
N THR A 92 -3.55 -16.92 -6.67
CA THR A 92 -4.56 -15.85 -6.73
C THR A 92 -4.29 -14.94 -7.93
N VAL A 93 -5.35 -14.49 -8.59
CA VAL A 93 -5.32 -13.45 -9.64
C VAL A 93 -5.35 -12.07 -8.97
N ASP A 94 -4.48 -11.84 -7.99
CA ASP A 94 -4.37 -10.51 -7.38
C ASP A 94 -3.70 -9.55 -8.38
N ALA A 95 -4.10 -8.28 -8.35
CA ALA A 95 -3.42 -7.23 -9.08
C ALA A 95 -1.93 -7.22 -8.70
N LYS A 96 -1.08 -7.59 -9.65
CA LYS A 96 0.36 -7.68 -9.43
C LYS A 96 0.92 -6.26 -9.31
N ILE A 97 1.19 -5.82 -8.09
CA ILE A 97 1.96 -4.60 -7.85
C ILE A 97 3.37 -4.80 -8.44
N ASN A 98 3.68 -4.06 -9.49
CA ASN A 98 4.99 -3.95 -10.07
C ASN A 98 5.80 -2.90 -9.31
N ARG A 99 6.62 -3.33 -8.36
CA ARG A 99 7.48 -2.47 -7.52
C ARG A 99 8.32 -1.44 -8.29
N ARG A 100 8.61 -1.65 -9.58
CA ARG A 100 9.35 -0.70 -10.40
C ARG A 100 8.46 0.45 -10.90
N ASN A 101 7.23 0.14 -11.28
CA ASN A 101 6.32 1.08 -11.93
C ASN A 101 5.33 1.70 -10.94
N ASP A 102 4.90 0.94 -9.94
CA ASP A 102 3.94 1.38 -8.93
C ASP A 102 4.70 2.07 -7.80
N ARG A 103 4.89 3.38 -7.98
CA ARG A 103 5.62 4.25 -7.06
C ARG A 103 4.71 5.37 -6.57
N TRP A 104 5.05 5.95 -5.43
CA TRP A 104 4.26 6.96 -4.74
C TRP A 104 5.08 8.23 -4.57
N LEU A 105 4.54 9.38 -4.97
CA LEU A 105 5.15 10.69 -4.74
C LEU A 105 4.76 11.17 -3.33
N ALA A 106 5.76 11.37 -2.46
CA ALA A 106 5.53 11.86 -1.10
C ALA A 106 6.75 12.62 -0.57
N HIS A 107 6.58 13.38 0.51
CA HIS A 107 7.69 14.01 1.21
C HIS A 107 8.43 12.95 2.02
N ASP A 108 7.69 12.25 2.87
CA ASP A 108 8.24 11.27 3.77
C ASP A 108 7.84 9.84 3.38
N PRO A 109 8.69 8.85 3.66
CA PRO A 109 8.37 7.46 3.37
C PRO A 109 7.19 6.95 4.19
N GLU A 110 6.79 7.63 5.26
CA GLU A 110 5.66 7.28 6.13
C GLU A 110 4.31 7.57 5.48
N ASP A 111 4.24 8.59 4.61
CA ASP A 111 3.03 8.98 3.88
C ASP A 111 2.66 7.98 2.76
N VAL A 112 3.56 7.05 2.46
CA VAL A 112 3.37 6.05 1.41
C VAL A 112 2.40 4.98 1.89
N LEU A 113 1.32 4.78 1.11
CA LEU A 113 0.31 3.77 1.38
C LEU A 113 0.93 2.38 1.60
N ILE A 114 0.46 1.70 2.65
CA ILE A 114 0.78 0.31 2.93
C ILE A 114 -0.33 -0.57 2.36
N VAL A 115 -0.01 -1.34 1.32
CA VAL A 115 -0.96 -2.28 0.73
C VAL A 115 -0.88 -3.63 1.46
N ALA A 116 -2.04 -4.14 1.85
CA ALA A 116 -2.17 -5.44 2.49
C ALA A 116 -1.93 -6.57 1.49
N ARG A 117 -1.08 -7.55 1.83
CA ARG A 117 -1.15 -8.88 1.20
C ARG A 117 -2.24 -9.68 1.89
N THR A 118 -3.40 -9.77 1.27
CA THR A 118 -4.44 -10.72 1.63
C THR A 118 -4.01 -12.10 1.15
N SER A 119 -3.43 -12.90 2.05
CA SER A 119 -3.27 -14.35 1.80
C SER A 119 -4.61 -15.09 1.86
N PHE A 120 -5.66 -14.42 2.32
CA PHE A 120 -7.03 -14.89 2.40
C PHE A 120 -7.93 -13.66 2.24
N LEU A 121 -9.06 -13.82 1.55
CA LEU A 121 -10.14 -12.82 1.60
C LEU A 121 -10.48 -12.62 3.09
N PRO A 122 -10.25 -11.43 3.67
CA PRO A 122 -11.01 -11.08 4.85
C PRO A 122 -12.43 -10.96 4.33
N ASN A 123 -13.39 -11.59 5.01
CA ASN A 123 -14.79 -11.20 4.84
C ASN A 123 -14.83 -9.68 4.80
N ILE A 124 -15.31 -9.12 3.69
CA ILE A 124 -15.41 -7.68 3.49
C ILE A 124 -16.47 -7.19 4.48
N THR A 125 -16.07 -6.90 5.71
CA THR A 125 -16.81 -5.99 6.56
C THR A 125 -16.41 -4.59 6.13
N LEU A 126 -17.23 -4.01 5.25
CA LEU A 126 -17.27 -2.58 5.02
C LEU A 126 -17.57 -1.91 6.37
N LEU A 127 -16.55 -1.47 7.10
CA LEU A 127 -16.73 -0.40 8.07
C LEU A 127 -16.65 0.92 7.30
N ASN A 128 -17.73 1.21 6.56
CA ASN A 128 -18.12 2.56 6.22
C ASN A 128 -19.34 2.90 7.07
N GLU A 129 -19.10 3.15 8.36
CA GLU A 129 -19.98 4.04 9.10
C GLU A 129 -19.61 5.47 8.68
N ASN A 130 -20.29 5.97 7.65
CA ASN A 130 -20.89 7.30 7.68
C ASN A 130 -21.66 7.60 6.40
N LEU A 131 -22.96 7.84 6.61
CA LEU A 131 -23.83 8.75 5.88
C LEU A 131 -24.11 8.39 4.41
N PHE A 132 -25.23 7.68 4.18
CA PHE A 132 -26.34 8.23 3.38
C PHE A 132 -27.61 7.44 3.70
N ASN A 133 -28.42 8.01 4.59
CA ASN A 133 -29.81 7.62 4.79
C ASN A 133 -30.58 7.91 3.50
N ILE A 134 -30.90 6.89 2.71
CA ILE A 134 -32.02 6.96 1.76
C ILE A 134 -32.99 5.82 2.11
N ARG A 135 -34.01 6.23 2.85
CA ARG A 135 -35.22 5.49 3.13
C ARG A 135 -36.05 5.42 1.86
N ILE A 136 -36.27 4.23 1.29
CA ILE A 136 -37.41 4.00 0.40
C ILE A 136 -38.29 2.91 1.00
N ARG A 137 -39.55 3.32 1.25
CA ARG A 137 -40.66 2.53 1.76
C ARG A 137 -41.17 1.56 0.69
N ASN A 138 -41.54 0.37 1.15
CA ASN A 138 -42.64 -0.52 0.76
C ASN A 138 -43.18 -0.52 -0.68
N GLY A 139 -43.26 -1.73 -1.23
CA GLY A 139 -44.32 -2.21 -2.12
C GLY A 139 -44.54 -3.69 -1.82
#